data_AF-A0A182WM72-F1
#
_entry.id   AF-A0A182WM72-F1
#
_cell.length_a   1.000
_cell.length_b   1.000
_cell.length_c   1.000
_cell.angle_alpha   90.00
_cell.angle_beta   90.00
_cell.angle_gamma   90.00
#
_symmetry.space_group_name_H-M   'P 1'
#
loop_
_entity.id
_entity.type
_entity.pdbx_description
1 polymer ?
#
loop_
_entity_poly.entity_id
_entity_poly.type
_entity_poly.pdbx_seq_one_letter_code
_entity_poly.pdbx_strand_id
1 'polypeptide(L)'
;MAETNKTSYKQQFIEAYSALVQGISSARFDEFKEFFANETDYELAVQEFRNGFKEALLSKVNRLWDETDIDCNVEMLEMLKAKASGRTDKMWRPTGKPVSEQVLPLAVNKLKTSLKYYHYQLGFQKQRTEELIYAIETMRTKYRTMQARRNHLLQQIANERKTFDSICAQQKSLDHKVNGDLRY
;
A
#
# COMPACT_ATOMS: atom_id res chain seq x y z
N MET A 1 -8.34 32.26 -4.77
CA MET A 1 -9.55 32.15 -5.63
C MET A 1 -10.59 31.37 -4.84
N ALA A 2 -11.64 32.08 -4.42
CA ALA A 2 -12.88 31.61 -3.79
C ALA A 2 -12.75 30.71 -2.54
N GLU A 3 -12.27 31.28 -1.43
CA GLU A 3 -12.83 30.92 -0.11
C GLU A 3 -14.29 31.41 -0.12
N THR A 4 -15.16 30.58 -0.67
CA THR A 4 -16.60 30.76 -0.50
C THR A 4 -16.85 30.67 1.00
N ASN A 5 -17.43 31.72 1.59
CA ASN A 5 -17.99 31.71 2.94
C ASN A 5 -18.93 30.50 3.06
N LYS A 6 -18.39 29.33 3.43
CA LYS A 6 -19.18 28.16 3.77
C LYS A 6 -19.74 28.45 5.16
N THR A 7 -20.86 29.15 5.20
CA THR A 7 -21.72 29.15 6.38
C THR A 7 -21.98 27.69 6.70
N SER A 8 -21.49 27.21 7.86
CA SER A 8 -21.66 25.81 8.28
C SER A 8 -23.14 25.42 8.15
N TYR A 9 -23.43 24.20 7.72
CA TYR A 9 -24.82 23.70 7.63
C TYR A 9 -25.56 23.86 8.97
N LYS A 10 -24.83 23.77 10.10
CA LYS A 10 -25.33 24.07 11.44
C LYS A 10 -25.82 25.51 11.55
N GLN A 11 -25.03 26.47 11.05
CA GLN A 11 -25.35 27.89 11.08
C GLN A 11 -26.57 28.23 10.22
N GLN A 12 -26.67 27.65 9.02
CA GLN A 12 -27.84 27.82 8.15
C GLN A 12 -29.12 27.30 8.81
N PHE A 13 -29.03 26.15 9.50
CA PHE A 13 -30.15 25.61 10.27
C PHE A 13 -30.55 26.54 11.42
N ILE A 14 -29.58 27.03 12.21
CA ILE A 14 -29.84 27.94 13.34
C ILE A 14 -30.53 29.22 12.86
N GLU A 15 -30.09 29.77 11.74
CA GLU A 15 -30.66 30.98 11.14
C GLU A 15 -32.08 30.75 10.63
N ALA A 16 -32.32 29.68 9.86
CA ALA A 16 -33.63 29.32 9.34
C ALA A 16 -34.64 29.05 10.48
N TYR A 17 -34.22 28.34 11.53
CA TYR A 17 -35.07 28.06 12.67
C TYR A 17 -35.34 29.32 13.50
N SER A 18 -34.34 30.18 13.71
CA SER A 18 -34.54 31.47 14.39
C SER A 18 -35.55 32.34 13.66
N ALA A 19 -35.50 32.38 12.32
CA ALA A 19 -36.46 33.10 11.50
C ALA A 19 -37.88 32.51 11.61
N LEU A 20 -38.01 31.18 11.62
CA LEU A 20 -39.29 30.50 11.81
C LEU A 20 -39.95 30.87 13.14
N VAL A 21 -39.19 30.85 14.23
CA VAL A 21 -39.70 31.15 15.58
C VAL A 21 -40.12 32.61 15.71
N GLN A 22 -39.37 33.53 15.10
CA GLN A 22 -39.75 34.96 15.04
C GLN A 22 -40.96 35.20 14.15
N GLY A 23 -41.21 34.34 13.16
CA GLY A 23 -42.38 34.38 12.28
C GLY A 23 -43.69 33.89 12.93
N ILE A 24 -43.65 33.32 14.14
CA ILE A 24 -44.86 32.92 14.87
C ILE A 24 -45.64 34.18 15.23
N SER A 25 -46.75 34.45 14.55
CA SER A 25 -47.56 35.65 14.77
C SER A 25 -47.98 35.81 16.24
N SER A 26 -47.84 37.02 16.78
CA SER A 26 -48.35 37.38 18.11
C SER A 26 -49.86 37.22 18.19
N ALA A 27 -50.59 37.35 17.07
CA ALA A 27 -52.04 37.18 17.04
C ALA A 27 -52.53 35.79 17.48
N ARG A 28 -51.64 34.79 17.47
CA ARG A 28 -51.94 33.44 17.98
C ARG A 28 -52.05 33.40 19.51
N PHE A 29 -51.59 34.43 20.20
CA PHE A 29 -51.63 34.55 21.65
C PHE A 29 -52.70 35.54 22.14
N ASP A 30 -53.49 36.12 21.22
CA ASP A 30 -54.46 37.16 21.56
C ASP A 30 -55.54 36.67 22.53
N GLU A 31 -55.85 35.36 22.52
CA GLU A 31 -56.75 34.72 23.50
C GLU A 31 -56.26 34.88 24.95
N PHE A 32 -54.95 35.10 25.14
CA PHE A 32 -54.35 35.28 26.46
C PHE A 32 -54.19 36.75 26.85
N LYS A 33 -54.52 37.69 25.97
CA LYS A 33 -54.25 39.13 26.15
C LYS A 33 -54.92 39.71 27.40
N GLU A 34 -56.11 39.22 27.75
CA GLU A 34 -56.87 39.66 28.93
C GLU A 34 -56.22 39.26 30.27
N PHE A 35 -55.29 38.31 30.27
CA PHE A 35 -54.59 37.86 31.49
C PHE A 35 -53.36 38.71 31.84
N PHE A 36 -52.96 39.64 30.97
CA PHE A 36 -51.80 40.51 31.18
C PHE A 36 -52.24 41.91 31.63
N ALA A 37 -51.46 42.51 32.53
CA ALA A 37 -51.77 43.84 33.06
C ALA A 37 -51.67 44.94 31.99
N ASN A 38 -50.67 44.82 31.09
CA ASN A 38 -50.33 45.82 30.09
C ASN A 38 -49.91 45.15 28.77
N GLU A 39 -50.00 45.88 27.65
CA GLU A 39 -49.59 45.39 26.33
C GLU A 39 -48.08 45.09 26.23
N THR A 40 -47.26 45.81 27.00
CA THR A 40 -45.82 45.54 27.13
C THR A 40 -45.52 44.19 27.78
N ASP A 41 -46.32 43.80 28.77
CA ASP A 41 -46.13 42.53 29.50
C ASP A 41 -46.55 41.35 28.62
N TYR A 42 -47.58 41.54 27.80
CA TYR A 42 -48.00 40.59 26.77
C TYR A 42 -46.92 40.39 25.70
N GLU A 43 -46.35 41.47 25.16
CA GLU A 43 -45.26 41.39 24.18
C GLU A 43 -44.01 40.72 24.76
N LEU A 44 -43.66 41.01 26.01
CA LEU A 44 -42.58 40.34 26.73
C LEU A 44 -42.82 38.84 26.87
N ALA A 45 -44.02 38.43 27.28
CA ALA A 45 -44.37 37.01 27.43
C ALA A 45 -44.33 36.24 26.10
N VAL A 46 -44.81 36.85 25.01
CA VAL A 46 -44.71 36.26 23.66
C VAL A 46 -43.23 36.11 23.26
N GLN A 47 -42.38 37.07 23.61
CA GLN A 47 -40.97 37.01 23.29
C GLN A 47 -40.20 36.01 24.16
N GLU A 48 -40.56 35.86 25.44
CA GLU A 48 -40.05 34.80 26.31
C GLU A 48 -40.44 33.42 25.80
N PHE A 49 -41.68 33.23 25.35
CA PHE A 49 -42.11 31.98 24.71
C PHE A 49 -41.26 31.65 23.49
N ARG A 50 -41.07 32.63 22.59
CA ARG A 50 -40.24 32.46 21.38
C ARG A 50 -38.80 32.14 21.75
N ASN A 51 -38.23 32.84 22.74
CA ASN A 51 -36.86 32.59 23.20
C ASN A 51 -36.72 31.19 23.82
N GLY A 52 -37.64 30.79 24.70
CA GLY A 52 -37.64 29.46 25.32
C GLY A 52 -37.79 28.33 24.29
N PHE A 53 -38.67 28.52 23.30
CA PHE A 53 -38.83 27.55 22.20
C PHE A 53 -37.56 27.45 21.36
N LYS A 54 -36.94 28.60 21.04
CA LYS A 54 -35.67 28.68 20.33
C LYS A 54 -34.57 27.93 21.09
N GLU A 55 -34.36 28.24 22.37
CA GLU A 55 -33.31 27.66 23.20
C GLU A 55 -33.49 26.15 23.38
N ALA A 56 -34.71 25.69 23.64
CA ALA A 56 -35.00 24.27 23.86
C ALA A 56 -34.67 23.41 22.63
N LEU A 57 -35.02 23.85 21.43
CA LEU A 57 -34.69 23.11 20.22
C LEU A 57 -33.21 23.24 19.86
N LEU A 58 -32.63 24.44 19.95
CA LEU A 58 -31.21 24.65 19.66
C LEU A 58 -30.32 23.83 20.58
N SER A 59 -30.67 23.69 21.87
CA SER A 59 -29.96 22.83 22.81
C SER A 59 -29.95 21.37 22.35
N LYS A 60 -31.10 20.83 21.95
CA LYS A 60 -31.22 19.45 21.44
C LYS A 60 -30.45 19.26 20.14
N VAL A 61 -30.55 20.20 19.21
CA VAL A 61 -29.87 20.15 17.92
C VAL A 61 -28.37 20.23 18.11
N ASN A 62 -27.87 21.14 18.94
CA ASN A 62 -26.44 21.23 19.24
C ASN A 62 -25.92 19.94 19.85
N ARG A 63 -26.64 19.37 20.83
CA ARG A 63 -26.27 18.08 21.42
C ARG A 63 -26.17 16.98 20.38
N LEU A 64 -27.17 16.88 19.50
CA LEU A 64 -27.18 15.88 18.43
C LEU A 64 -26.04 16.12 17.43
N TRP A 65 -25.78 17.39 17.05
CA TRP A 65 -24.69 17.75 16.14
C TRP A 65 -23.32 17.37 16.70
N ASP A 66 -23.12 17.61 17.99
CA ASP A 66 -21.86 17.33 18.69
C ASP A 66 -21.69 15.83 18.96
N GLU A 67 -22.78 15.09 19.23
CA GLU A 67 -22.77 13.63 19.42
C GLU A 67 -22.53 12.84 18.12
N THR A 68 -22.98 13.36 16.98
CA THR A 68 -23.00 12.60 15.70
C THR A 68 -22.01 13.10 14.65
N ASP A 69 -21.13 14.05 15.01
CA ASP A 69 -20.07 14.59 14.16
C ASP A 69 -20.54 14.88 12.72
N ILE A 70 -21.69 15.56 12.63
CA ILE A 70 -22.40 15.78 11.35
C ILE A 70 -21.53 16.56 10.38
N ASP A 71 -20.75 17.53 10.87
CA ASP A 71 -19.92 18.39 10.03
C ASP A 71 -18.87 17.57 9.28
N CYS A 72 -18.13 16.69 9.96
CA CYS A 72 -17.15 15.81 9.31
C CYS A 72 -17.83 14.82 8.35
N ASN A 73 -18.99 14.27 8.72
CA ASN A 73 -19.74 13.35 7.87
C ASN A 73 -20.21 14.02 6.56
N VAL A 74 -20.74 15.24 6.65
CA VAL A 74 -21.20 16.02 5.49
C VAL A 74 -20.02 16.44 4.62
N GLU A 75 -18.91 16.85 5.22
CA GLU A 75 -17.69 17.17 4.48
C GLU A 75 -17.15 15.95 3.73
N MET A 76 -17.12 14.77 4.38
CA MET A 76 -16.72 13.53 3.75
C MET A 76 -17.63 13.19 2.56
N LEU A 77 -18.94 13.38 2.68
CA LEU A 77 -19.89 13.16 1.59
C LEU A 77 -19.65 14.10 0.40
N GLU A 78 -19.41 15.39 0.66
CA GLU A 78 -19.10 16.35 -0.40
C GLU A 78 -17.75 16.04 -1.07
N MET A 79 -16.73 15.61 -0.31
CA MET A 79 -15.47 15.13 -0.89
C MET A 79 -15.66 13.90 -1.77
N LEU A 80 -16.47 12.92 -1.34
CA LEU A 80 -16.77 11.73 -2.12
C LEU A 80 -17.52 12.06 -3.41
N LYS A 81 -18.49 12.99 -3.34
CA LYS A 81 -19.23 13.51 -4.49
C LYS A 81 -18.31 14.18 -5.49
N ALA A 82 -17.38 15.02 -5.02
CA ALA A 82 -16.38 15.66 -5.87
C ALA A 82 -15.47 14.64 -6.57
N LYS A 83 -14.96 13.63 -5.83
CA LYS A 83 -14.13 12.54 -6.39
C LYS A 83 -14.88 11.67 -7.42
N ALA A 84 -16.20 11.56 -7.30
CA ALA A 84 -17.05 10.80 -8.21
C ALA A 84 -17.51 11.61 -9.44
N SER A 85 -17.28 12.92 -9.49
CA SER A 85 -17.66 13.76 -10.63
C SER A 85 -17.06 13.23 -11.95
N GLY A 86 -17.90 13.04 -12.97
CA GLY A 86 -17.50 12.51 -14.28
C GLY A 86 -17.36 10.97 -14.38
N ARG A 87 -17.64 10.22 -13.31
CA ARG A 87 -17.61 8.73 -13.30
C ARG A 87 -18.97 8.14 -12.95
N THR A 88 -19.99 8.38 -13.78
CA THR A 88 -21.39 8.03 -13.46
C THR A 88 -21.86 6.68 -14.00
N ASP A 89 -21.15 6.05 -14.94
CA ASP A 89 -21.68 4.88 -15.65
C ASP A 89 -21.77 3.60 -14.80
N LYS A 90 -21.02 3.50 -13.70
CA LYS A 90 -21.05 2.35 -12.78
C LYS A 90 -21.12 2.82 -11.34
N MET A 91 -22.29 3.26 -10.92
CA MET A 91 -22.55 3.54 -9.50
C MET A 91 -22.81 2.24 -8.74
N TRP A 92 -22.22 2.12 -7.56
CA TRP A 92 -22.64 1.10 -6.60
C TRP A 92 -24.13 1.32 -6.26
N ARG A 93 -24.91 0.24 -6.29
CA ARG A 93 -26.32 0.20 -5.87
C ARG A 93 -26.42 -0.86 -4.77
N PRO A 94 -27.28 -0.69 -3.75
CA PRO A 94 -27.58 -1.76 -2.82
C PRO A 94 -28.04 -2.99 -3.59
N THR A 95 -27.23 -4.05 -3.59
CA THR A 95 -27.44 -5.24 -4.44
C THR A 95 -28.35 -6.27 -3.79
N GLY A 96 -28.80 -6.05 -2.55
CA GLY A 96 -29.50 -7.04 -1.72
C GLY A 96 -28.63 -8.21 -1.26
N LYS A 97 -27.35 -8.23 -1.65
CA LYS A 97 -26.40 -9.29 -1.32
C LYS A 97 -25.79 -9.09 0.06
N PRO A 98 -25.39 -10.17 0.76
CA PRO A 98 -24.69 -10.07 2.03
C PRO A 98 -23.35 -9.33 1.87
N VAL A 99 -22.88 -8.69 2.95
CA VAL A 99 -21.63 -7.92 2.97
C VAL A 99 -20.45 -8.74 2.42
N SER A 100 -20.40 -10.05 2.73
CA SER A 100 -19.38 -10.98 2.25
C SER A 100 -19.26 -11.03 0.72
N GLU A 101 -20.39 -11.00 0.01
CA GLU A 101 -20.41 -10.97 -1.46
C GLU A 101 -20.04 -9.60 -2.02
N GLN A 102 -20.41 -8.53 -1.32
CA GLN A 102 -20.10 -7.16 -1.74
C GLN A 102 -18.59 -6.87 -1.65
N VAL A 103 -17.89 -7.47 -0.67
CA VAL A 103 -16.44 -7.31 -0.50
C VAL A 103 -15.62 -8.30 -1.33
N LEU A 104 -16.24 -9.34 -1.89
CA LEU A 104 -15.57 -10.37 -2.70
C LEU A 104 -14.72 -9.77 -3.84
N PRO A 105 -15.19 -8.77 -4.62
CA PRO A 105 -14.37 -8.16 -5.67
C PRO A 105 -13.09 -7.50 -5.13
N LEU A 106 -13.14 -6.89 -3.95
CA LEU A 106 -11.97 -6.28 -3.31
C LEU A 106 -10.95 -7.35 -2.88
N ALA A 107 -11.44 -8.43 -2.28
CA ALA A 107 -10.61 -9.57 -1.88
C ALA A 107 -9.95 -10.23 -3.11
N VAL A 108 -10.73 -10.48 -4.16
CA VAL A 108 -10.24 -11.05 -5.43
C VAL A 108 -9.21 -10.14 -6.08
N ASN A 109 -9.43 -8.81 -6.10
CA ASN A 109 -8.45 -7.87 -6.64
C ASN A 109 -7.14 -7.88 -5.85
N LYS A 110 -7.20 -7.95 -4.51
CA LYS A 110 -5.99 -8.09 -3.67
C LYS A 110 -5.23 -9.38 -3.97
N LEU A 111 -5.96 -10.50 -4.10
CA LEU A 111 -5.37 -11.79 -4.46
C LEU A 111 -4.74 -11.75 -5.86
N LYS A 112 -5.41 -11.14 -6.84
CA LYS A 112 -4.89 -10.98 -8.20
C LYS A 112 -3.59 -10.18 -8.25
N THR A 113 -3.50 -9.07 -7.51
CA THR A 113 -2.26 -8.30 -7.39
C THR A 113 -1.14 -9.11 -6.74
N SER A 114 -1.46 -9.86 -5.68
CA SER A 114 -0.50 -10.71 -4.98
C SER A 114 0.03 -11.83 -5.89
N LEU A 115 -0.86 -12.47 -6.65
CA LEU A 115 -0.50 -13.51 -7.61
C LEU A 115 0.41 -12.96 -8.71
N LYS A 116 0.11 -11.76 -9.23
CA LYS A 116 0.96 -11.08 -10.22
C LYS A 116 2.37 -10.84 -9.67
N TYR A 117 2.48 -10.39 -8.42
CA TYR A 117 3.76 -10.21 -7.75
C TYR A 117 4.56 -11.51 -7.65
N TYR A 118 3.94 -12.59 -7.17
CA TYR A 118 4.62 -13.88 -7.05
C TYR A 118 5.05 -14.46 -8.40
N HIS A 119 4.27 -14.23 -9.46
CA HIS A 119 4.66 -14.64 -10.81
C HIS A 119 5.94 -13.94 -11.28
N TYR A 120 6.07 -12.64 -11.03
CA TYR A 120 7.31 -11.91 -11.33
C TYR A 120 8.50 -12.42 -10.52
N GLN A 121 8.30 -12.65 -9.21
CA GLN A 121 9.37 -13.19 -8.35
C GLN A 121 9.85 -14.57 -8.84
N LEU A 122 8.92 -15.42 -9.25
CA LEU A 122 9.25 -16.74 -9.78
C LEU A 122 10.03 -16.65 -11.10
N GLY A 123 9.62 -15.76 -12.00
CA GLY A 123 10.36 -15.47 -13.23
C GLY A 123 11.78 -14.98 -12.96
N PHE A 124 11.94 -14.05 -12.02
CA PHE A 124 13.25 -13.55 -11.62
C PHE A 124 14.16 -14.65 -11.05
N GLN A 125 13.64 -15.47 -10.14
CA GLN A 125 14.42 -16.57 -9.56
C GLN A 125 14.78 -17.63 -10.59
N LYS A 126 13.90 -17.91 -11.55
CA LYS A 126 14.19 -18.83 -12.66
C LYS A 126 15.36 -18.31 -13.49
N GLN A 127 15.31 -17.06 -13.93
CA GLN A 127 16.39 -16.45 -14.72
C GLN A 127 17.72 -16.49 -13.95
N ARG A 128 17.71 -16.07 -12.68
CA ARG A 128 18.91 -16.09 -11.83
C ARG A 128 19.48 -17.51 -11.67
N THR A 129 18.62 -18.51 -11.56
CA THR A 129 19.04 -19.91 -11.45
C THR A 129 19.69 -20.40 -12.74
N GLU A 130 19.12 -20.06 -13.90
CA GLU A 130 19.68 -20.39 -15.22
C GLU A 130 21.08 -19.78 -15.40
N GLU A 131 21.26 -18.51 -15.02
CA GLU A 131 22.56 -17.82 -15.05
C GLU A 131 23.61 -18.52 -14.15
N LEU A 132 23.22 -18.92 -12.95
CA LEU A 132 24.10 -19.63 -12.02
C LEU A 132 24.47 -21.03 -12.53
N ILE A 133 23.52 -21.76 -13.11
CA ILE A 133 23.79 -23.08 -13.71
C ILE A 133 24.83 -22.94 -14.81
N TYR A 134 24.65 -21.99 -15.73
CA TYR A 134 25.60 -21.73 -16.81
C TYR A 134 27.01 -21.41 -16.29
N ALA A 135 27.13 -20.57 -15.26
CA ALA A 135 28.40 -20.24 -14.63
C ALA A 135 29.07 -21.48 -14.01
N ILE A 136 28.31 -22.33 -13.31
CA ILE A 136 28.79 -23.57 -12.70
C ILE A 136 29.29 -24.55 -13.78
N GLU A 137 28.55 -24.72 -14.87
CA GLU A 137 28.94 -25.61 -15.96
C GLU A 137 30.22 -25.15 -16.66
N THR A 138 30.36 -23.84 -16.84
CA THR A 138 31.59 -23.23 -17.38
C THR A 138 32.78 -23.52 -16.47
N MET A 139 32.63 -23.34 -15.14
CA MET A 139 33.69 -23.64 -14.17
C MET A 139 34.03 -25.13 -14.13
N ARG A 140 33.04 -26.02 -14.16
CA ARG A 140 33.24 -27.48 -14.21
C ARG A 140 34.05 -27.88 -15.44
N THR A 141 33.75 -27.28 -16.60
CA THR A 141 34.47 -27.54 -17.84
C THR A 141 35.93 -27.07 -17.73
N LYS A 142 36.15 -25.85 -17.24
CA LYS A 142 37.51 -25.32 -17.02
C LYS A 142 38.31 -26.21 -16.06
N TYR A 143 37.69 -26.69 -14.99
CA TYR A 143 38.32 -27.61 -14.04
C TYR A 143 38.72 -28.93 -14.71
N ARG A 144 37.82 -29.55 -15.49
CA ARG A 144 38.12 -30.78 -16.24
C ARG A 144 39.30 -30.60 -17.20
N THR A 145 39.35 -29.49 -17.94
CA THR A 145 40.46 -29.16 -18.85
C THR A 145 41.78 -29.00 -18.09
N MET A 146 41.76 -28.30 -16.95
CA MET A 146 42.94 -28.12 -16.10
C MET A 146 43.43 -29.46 -15.55
N GLN A 147 42.51 -30.32 -15.11
CA GLN A 147 42.83 -31.66 -14.61
C GLN A 147 43.44 -32.54 -15.70
N ALA A 148 42.88 -32.53 -16.91
CA ALA A 148 43.45 -33.25 -18.05
C ALA A 148 44.87 -32.74 -18.39
N ARG A 149 45.08 -31.42 -18.41
CA ARG A 149 46.41 -30.82 -18.63
C ARG A 149 47.41 -31.23 -17.55
N ARG A 150 47.00 -31.21 -16.27
CA ARG A 150 47.85 -31.66 -15.15
C ARG A 150 48.27 -33.11 -15.34
N ASN A 151 47.33 -34.00 -15.67
CA ASN A 151 47.62 -35.42 -15.89
C ASN A 151 48.60 -35.61 -17.04
N HIS A 152 48.42 -34.88 -18.13
CA HIS A 152 49.35 -34.91 -19.27
C HIS A 152 50.76 -34.46 -18.90
N LEU A 153 50.90 -33.35 -18.16
CA LEU A 153 52.20 -32.87 -17.68
C LEU A 153 52.88 -33.86 -16.73
N LEU A 154 52.13 -34.48 -15.82
CA LEU A 154 52.65 -35.52 -14.93
C LEU A 154 53.18 -36.73 -15.73
N GLN A 155 52.48 -37.11 -16.79
CA GLN A 155 52.93 -38.18 -17.68
C GLN A 155 54.20 -37.79 -18.45
N GLN A 156 54.30 -36.54 -18.92
CA GLN A 156 55.53 -36.02 -19.57
C GLN A 156 56.72 -36.06 -18.62
N ILE A 157 56.57 -35.55 -17.40
CA ILE A 157 57.63 -35.58 -16.37
C ILE A 157 58.05 -37.03 -16.06
N ALA A 158 57.09 -37.94 -15.95
CA ALA A 158 57.39 -39.35 -15.70
C ALA A 158 58.19 -39.99 -16.86
N ASN A 159 57.88 -39.62 -18.11
CA ASN A 159 58.62 -40.08 -19.29
C ASN A 159 60.02 -39.49 -19.34
N GLU A 160 60.18 -38.18 -19.12
CA GLU A 160 61.47 -37.49 -19.08
C GLU A 160 62.39 -38.07 -18.01
N ARG A 161 61.85 -38.36 -16.82
CA ARG A 161 62.60 -39.00 -15.73
C ARG A 161 63.12 -40.37 -16.15
N LYS A 162 62.30 -41.20 -16.81
CA LYS A 162 62.75 -42.51 -17.32
C LYS A 162 63.87 -42.37 -18.35
N THR A 163 63.77 -41.40 -19.25
CA THR A 163 64.82 -41.10 -20.24
C THR A 163 66.10 -40.66 -19.56
N PHE A 164 66.02 -39.77 -18.58
CA PHE A 164 67.17 -39.30 -17.80
C PHE A 164 67.85 -40.45 -17.04
N ASP A 165 67.06 -41.29 -16.35
CA ASP A 165 67.58 -42.45 -15.62
C ASP A 165 68.32 -43.42 -16.58
N SER A 166 67.80 -43.61 -17.81
CA SER A 166 68.45 -44.40 -18.86
C SER A 166 69.78 -43.78 -19.32
N ILE A 167 69.81 -42.46 -19.55
CA ILE A 167 71.05 -41.74 -19.92
C ILE A 167 72.09 -41.88 -18.80
N CYS A 168 71.70 -41.69 -17.54
CA CYS A 168 72.62 -41.87 -16.41
C CYS A 168 73.16 -43.31 -16.31
N ALA A 169 72.33 -44.32 -16.58
CA ALA A 169 72.77 -45.71 -16.62
C ALA A 169 73.77 -45.97 -17.77
N GLN A 170 73.50 -45.42 -18.96
CA GLN A 170 74.41 -45.49 -20.10
C GLN A 170 75.74 -44.79 -19.83
N GLN A 171 75.70 -43.60 -19.22
CA GLN A 171 76.90 -42.86 -18.84
C GLN A 171 77.76 -43.65 -17.85
N LYS A 172 77.16 -44.21 -16.78
CA LYS A 172 77.89 -45.07 -15.83
C LYS A 172 78.54 -46.29 -16.51
N SER A 173 77.86 -46.87 -17.50
CA SER A 173 78.39 -47.99 -18.28
C SER A 173 79.59 -47.57 -19.14
N LEU A 174 79.52 -46.41 -19.80
CA LEU A 174 80.63 -45.84 -20.56
C LEU A 174 81.82 -45.46 -19.65
N ASP A 175 81.57 -44.81 -18.52
CA ASP A 175 82.60 -44.46 -17.54
C ASP A 175 83.32 -45.72 -17.02
N HIS A 176 82.58 -46.82 -16.81
CA HIS A 176 83.19 -48.10 -16.41
C HIS A 176 84.11 -48.67 -17.49
N LYS A 177 83.72 -48.59 -18.76
CA LYS A 177 84.55 -49.03 -19.90
C LYS A 177 85.83 -48.20 -20.02
N VAL A 178 85.69 -46.88 -20.01
CA VAL A 178 86.84 -45.95 -20.10
C VAL A 178 87.83 -46.16 -18.95
N ASN A 179 87.33 -46.34 -17.72
CA ASN A 179 88.19 -46.64 -16.57
C ASN A 179 88.85 -48.02 -16.64
N GLY A 180 88.25 -48.99 -17.34
CA GLY A 180 88.86 -50.28 -17.64
C GLY A 180 89.99 -50.17 -18.67
N ASP A 181 89.76 -49.38 -19.73
CA ASP A 181 90.73 -49.15 -20.80
C ASP A 181 91.95 -48.34 -20.32
N LEU A 182 91.78 -47.43 -19.36
CA LEU A 182 92.87 -46.62 -18.77
C LEU A 182 93.71 -47.36 -17.72
N ARG A 183 93.38 -48.61 -17.36
CA ARG A 183 94.07 -49.42 -16.34
C ARG A 183 94.96 -50.53 -16.91
N TYR A 184 95.10 -50.59 -18.24
CA TYR A 184 96.10 -51.39 -18.96
C TYR A 184 97.15 -50.47 -19.59
#